data_AF-A0A0T2MMU1-F1
#
_entry.id   AF-A0A0T2MMU1-F1
#
_cell.length_a   1.000
_cell.length_b   1.000
_cell.length_c   1.000
_cell.angle_alpha   90.00
_cell.angle_beta   90.00
_cell.angle_gamma   90.00
#
_symmetry.space_group_name_H-M   'P 1'
#
loop_
_entity.id
_entity.type
_entity.pdbx_description
1 polymer ?
#
loop_
_entity_poly.entity_id
_entity_poly.type
_entity_poly.pdbx_seq_one_letter_code
_entity_poly.pdbx_strand_id
1 'polypeptide(L)'
;MDILVNLLFWIHLLALVGGGASAVAMPIIGSKLVTAEGPTREVLFDIVTRISRAARGALGGLIITGILLFWLKWDFSAPSMTWFGIKMALVLVLLGATIVGGINLRKAHGGDAEAGRRAGIAGQVAGLALAATVLSAVFAFN
;
A
#
# COMPACT_ATOMS: atom_id res chain seq x y z
N MET A 1 -28.31 -7.64 0.28
CA MET A 1 -27.20 -6.93 0.94
C MET A 1 -27.53 -5.46 0.97
N ASP A 2 -27.26 -4.79 2.10
CA ASP A 2 -27.44 -3.34 2.25
C ASP A 2 -26.62 -2.59 1.19
N ILE A 3 -27.22 -1.58 0.54
CA ILE A 3 -26.57 -0.73 -0.46
C ILE A 3 -25.32 -0.05 0.10
N LEU A 4 -25.33 0.31 1.39
CA LEU A 4 -24.20 0.92 2.09
C LEU A 4 -22.99 -0.03 2.12
N VAL A 5 -23.22 -1.30 2.46
CA VAL A 5 -22.16 -2.32 2.51
C VAL A 5 -21.55 -2.55 1.13
N ASN A 6 -22.38 -2.57 0.08
CA ASN A 6 -21.90 -2.71 -1.30
C ASN A 6 -21.04 -1.52 -1.73
N LEU A 7 -21.45 -0.29 -1.41
CA LEU A 7 -20.67 0.91 -1.70
C LEU A 7 -19.35 0.92 -0.93
N LEU A 8 -19.35 0.55 0.36
CA LEU A 8 -18.12 0.41 1.14
C LEU A 8 -17.17 -0.63 0.53
N PHE A 9 -17.70 -1.75 0.03
CA PHE A 9 -16.91 -2.76 -0.66
C PHE A 9 -16.26 -2.21 -1.94
N TRP A 10 -17.02 -1.45 -2.73
CA TRP A 10 -16.49 -0.77 -3.92
C TRP A 10 -15.37 0.21 -3.58
N ILE A 11 -15.56 1.06 -2.56
CA ILE A 11 -14.54 2.00 -2.12
C ILE A 11 -13.29 1.25 -1.62
N HIS A 12 -13.47 0.16 -0.88
CA HIS A 12 -12.37 -0.68 -0.41
C HIS A 12 -11.54 -1.26 -1.57
N LEU A 13 -12.22 -1.76 -2.61
CA LEU A 13 -11.55 -2.28 -3.80
C LEU A 13 -10.85 -1.17 -4.61
N LEU A 14 -11.45 0.01 -4.75
CA LEU A 14 -10.79 1.16 -5.39
C LEU A 14 -9.55 1.61 -4.61
N ALA A 15 -9.62 1.63 -3.29
CA ALA A 15 -8.47 1.90 -2.42
C ALA A 15 -7.38 0.85 -2.59
N LEU A 16 -7.75 -0.44 -2.71
CA LEU A 16 -6.83 -1.53 -2.99
C LEU A 16 -6.13 -1.35 -4.33
N VAL A 17 -6.88 -1.01 -5.38
CA VAL A 17 -6.33 -0.75 -6.72
C VAL A 17 -5.38 0.44 -6.67
N GLY A 18 -5.76 1.55 -6.01
CA GLY A 18 -4.89 2.72 -5.87
C GLY A 18 -3.59 2.41 -5.12
N GLY A 19 -3.68 1.67 -4.01
CA GLY A 19 -2.51 1.19 -3.27
C GLY A 19 -1.65 0.23 -4.10
N GLY A 20 -2.26 -0.75 -4.76
CA GLY A 20 -1.57 -1.77 -5.56
C GLY A 20 -0.91 -1.23 -6.81
N ALA A 21 -1.56 -0.31 -7.52
CA ALA A 21 -0.97 0.36 -8.69
C ALA A 21 0.32 1.09 -8.29
N SER A 22 0.34 1.73 -7.12
CA SER A 22 1.55 2.38 -6.62
C SER A 22 2.68 1.39 -6.30
N ALA A 23 2.36 0.19 -5.80
CA ALA A 23 3.34 -0.85 -5.51
C ALA A 23 4.06 -1.37 -6.77
N VAL A 24 3.41 -1.28 -7.93
CA VAL A 24 3.99 -1.64 -9.24
C VAL A 24 4.70 -0.45 -9.90
N ALA A 25 4.08 0.73 -9.88
CA ALA A 25 4.61 1.91 -10.55
C ALA A 25 5.88 2.46 -9.88
N MET A 26 5.94 2.46 -8.54
CA MET A 26 7.04 3.06 -7.79
C MET A 26 8.40 2.40 -8.04
N PRO A 27 8.54 1.06 -8.08
CA PRO A 27 9.81 0.41 -8.46
C PRO A 27 10.27 0.78 -9.87
N ILE A 28 9.36 0.86 -10.84
CA ILE A 28 9.67 1.22 -12.22
C ILE A 28 10.21 2.65 -12.28
N ILE A 29 9.50 3.61 -11.68
CA ILE A 29 9.90 5.02 -11.66
C ILE A 29 11.19 5.20 -10.85
N GLY A 30 11.32 4.51 -9.72
CA GLY A 30 12.52 4.52 -8.87
C GLY A 30 13.77 4.07 -9.62
N SER A 31 13.68 3.04 -10.47
CA SER A 31 14.82 2.59 -11.30
C SER A 31 15.28 3.65 -12.30
N LYS A 32 14.34 4.46 -12.83
CA LYS A 32 14.65 5.57 -13.75
C LYS A 32 15.19 6.79 -13.03
N LEU A 33 14.78 7.02 -11.78
CA LEU A 33 15.28 8.12 -10.94
C LEU A 33 16.77 8.02 -10.63
N VAL A 34 17.30 6.80 -10.51
CA VAL A 34 18.73 6.56 -10.21
C VAL A 34 19.63 7.05 -11.34
N THR A 35 19.19 6.91 -12.59
CA THR A 35 19.97 7.25 -13.78
C THR A 35 19.57 8.56 -14.43
N ALA A 36 18.47 9.18 -13.99
CA ALA A 36 18.04 10.47 -14.51
C ALA A 36 18.91 11.62 -13.98
N GLU A 37 19.24 12.56 -14.86
CA GLU A 37 19.98 13.79 -14.55
C GLU A 37 19.16 15.03 -14.91
N GLY A 38 19.51 16.15 -14.28
CA GLY A 38 18.93 17.46 -14.58
C GLY A 38 17.39 17.51 -14.47
N PRO A 39 16.70 18.23 -15.37
CA PRO A 39 15.25 18.46 -15.30
C PRO A 39 14.39 17.18 -15.25
N THR A 40 14.82 16.11 -15.92
CA THR A 40 14.09 14.84 -15.95
C THR A 40 13.99 14.21 -14.56
N ARG A 41 15.06 14.33 -13.76
CA ARG A 41 15.11 13.79 -12.40
C ARG A 41 14.10 14.51 -11.50
N GLU A 42 13.97 15.82 -11.63
CA GLU A 42 13.01 16.63 -10.87
C GLU A 42 11.56 16.23 -11.20
N VAL A 43 11.24 16.05 -12.48
CA VAL A 43 9.91 15.61 -12.92
C VAL A 43 9.57 14.23 -12.36
N LEU A 44 10.49 13.26 -12.46
CA LEU A 44 10.28 11.93 -11.91
C LEU A 44 10.09 11.97 -10.38
N PHE A 45 10.81 12.84 -9.68
CA PHE A 45 10.64 13.01 -8.24
C PHE A 45 9.28 13.59 -7.86
N ASP A 46 8.76 14.57 -8.60
CA ASP A 46 7.42 15.11 -8.37
C ASP A 46 6.36 14.02 -8.59
N ILE A 47 6.49 13.23 -9.66
CA ILE A 47 5.61 12.08 -9.94
C ILE A 47 5.63 11.09 -8.76
N VAL A 48 6.82 10.66 -8.32
CA VAL A 48 6.97 9.75 -7.18
C VAL A 48 6.34 10.32 -5.91
N THR A 49 6.50 11.61 -5.66
CA THR A 49 5.94 12.28 -4.48
C THR A 49 4.41 12.28 -4.52
N ARG A 50 3.81 12.59 -5.68
CA ARG A 50 2.36 12.58 -5.88
C ARG A 50 1.78 11.18 -5.74
N ILE A 51 2.38 10.19 -6.42
CA ILE A 51 1.99 8.78 -6.30
C ILE A 51 2.08 8.32 -4.85
N SER A 52 3.17 8.63 -4.15
CA SER A 52 3.36 8.26 -2.75
C SER A 52 2.32 8.89 -1.82
N ARG A 53 1.85 10.12 -2.11
CA ARG A 53 0.77 10.76 -1.33
C ARG A 53 -0.57 10.07 -1.59
N ALA A 54 -0.91 9.84 -2.86
CA ALA A 54 -2.13 9.14 -3.24
C ALA A 54 -2.18 7.72 -2.67
N ALA A 55 -1.08 6.97 -2.75
CA ALA A 55 -0.93 5.63 -2.19
C ALA A 55 -1.18 5.57 -0.68
N ARG A 56 -0.66 6.55 0.07
CA ARG A 56 -0.90 6.66 1.52
C ARG A 56 -2.36 6.98 1.84
N GLY A 57 -2.99 7.86 1.05
CA GLY A 57 -4.42 8.13 1.16
C GLY A 57 -5.25 6.87 0.89
N ALA A 58 -4.92 6.14 -0.17
CA ALA A 58 -5.56 4.88 -0.54
C ALA A 58 -5.37 3.81 0.55
N LEU A 59 -4.16 3.67 1.11
CA LEU A 59 -3.90 2.75 2.23
C LEU A 59 -4.72 3.11 3.47
N GLY A 60 -4.82 4.40 3.81
CA GLY A 60 -5.68 4.87 4.90
C GLY A 60 -7.14 4.53 4.65
N GLY A 61 -7.63 4.78 3.42
CA GLY A 61 -8.98 4.38 3.00
C GLY A 61 -9.20 2.88 3.10
N LEU A 62 -8.23 2.06 2.70
CA LEU A 62 -8.29 0.60 2.76
C LEU A 62 -8.43 0.11 4.20
N ILE A 63 -7.68 0.68 5.14
CA ILE A 63 -7.74 0.33 6.57
C ILE A 63 -9.12 0.69 7.13
N ILE A 64 -9.57 1.94 6.93
CA ILE A 64 -10.85 2.42 7.46
C ILE A 64 -12.01 1.58 6.90
N THR A 65 -12.08 1.44 5.58
CA THR A 65 -13.14 0.65 4.93
C THR A 65 -13.06 -0.83 5.28
N GLY A 66 -11.86 -1.39 5.48
CA GLY A 66 -11.68 -2.78 5.90
C GLY A 66 -12.25 -3.04 7.29
N ILE A 67 -12.01 -2.14 8.25
CA ILE A 67 -12.57 -2.22 9.60
C ILE A 67 -14.09 -2.07 9.56
N LEU A 68 -14.61 -1.09 8.81
CA LEU A 68 -16.05 -0.88 8.66
C LEU A 68 -16.75 -2.09 8.04
N LEU A 69 -16.15 -2.71 7.02
CA LEU A 69 -16.70 -3.92 6.42
C LEU A 69 -16.69 -5.09 7.40
N PHE A 70 -15.60 -5.28 8.14
CA PHE A 70 -15.50 -6.34 9.14
C PHE A 70 -16.58 -6.24 10.22
N TRP A 71 -16.90 -5.01 10.64
CA TRP A 71 -18.00 -4.75 11.54
C TRP A 71 -19.37 -4.92 10.88
N LEU A 72 -19.67 -4.17 9.81
CA LEU A 72 -21.04 -4.06 9.28
C LEU A 72 -21.51 -5.31 8.53
N LYS A 73 -20.58 -6.07 7.92
CA LYS A 73 -20.93 -7.27 7.15
C LYS A 73 -20.75 -8.56 7.94
N TRP A 74 -19.77 -8.60 8.84
CA TRP A 74 -19.34 -9.81 9.52
C TRP A 74 -19.42 -9.73 11.04
N ASP A 75 -19.85 -8.61 11.62
CA ASP A 75 -19.98 -8.40 13.06
C ASP A 75 -18.72 -8.84 13.85
N PHE A 76 -17.55 -8.46 13.33
CA PHE A 76 -16.24 -8.85 13.87
C PHE A 76 -15.95 -10.35 13.89
N SER A 77 -16.67 -11.14 13.09
CA SER A 77 -16.52 -12.59 12.97
C SER A 77 -16.38 -13.01 11.51
N ALA A 78 -15.14 -13.15 11.05
CA ALA A 78 -14.84 -13.59 9.68
C ALA A 78 -15.07 -15.11 9.55
N PRO A 79 -15.46 -15.61 8.36
CA PRO A 79 -15.62 -17.05 8.12
C PRO A 79 -14.42 -17.89 8.55
N SER A 80 -13.20 -17.40 8.30
CA SER A 80 -11.97 -17.96 8.86
C SER A 80 -11.17 -16.92 9.64
N MET A 81 -11.25 -16.98 10.97
CA MET A 81 -10.51 -16.08 11.85
C MET A 81 -8.98 -16.27 11.78
N THR A 82 -8.49 -17.48 11.45
CA THR A 82 -7.06 -17.73 11.27
C THR A 82 -6.51 -16.98 10.06
N TRP A 83 -7.15 -17.11 8.89
CA TRP A 83 -6.74 -16.39 7.68
C TRP A 83 -6.95 -14.88 7.81
N PHE A 84 -8.00 -14.46 8.49
CA PHE A 84 -8.21 -13.05 8.84
C PHE A 84 -7.06 -12.51 9.72
N GLY A 85 -6.63 -13.26 10.73
CA GLY A 85 -5.48 -12.88 11.56
C GLY A 85 -4.19 -12.75 10.76
N ILE A 86 -3.91 -13.69 9.85
CA ILE A 86 -2.76 -13.63 8.93
C ILE A 86 -2.84 -12.37 8.05
N LYS A 87 -4.02 -12.10 7.46
CA LYS A 87 -4.26 -10.89 6.66
C LYS A 87 -3.95 -9.63 7.49
N MET A 88 -4.42 -9.56 8.72
CA MET A 88 -4.19 -8.39 9.59
C MET A 88 -2.72 -8.20 9.94
N ALA A 89 -1.98 -9.28 10.21
CA ALA A 89 -0.53 -9.22 10.41
C ALA A 89 0.20 -8.67 9.17
N LEU A 90 -0.19 -9.12 7.97
CA LEU A 90 0.37 -8.63 6.71
C LEU A 90 0.03 -7.16 6.43
N VAL A 91 -1.17 -6.69 6.82
CA VAL A 91 -1.53 -5.27 6.77
C VAL A 91 -0.62 -4.44 7.68
N LEU A 92 -0.26 -4.93 8.86
CA LEU A 92 0.70 -4.24 9.74
C LEU A 92 2.11 -4.18 9.12
N VAL A 93 2.56 -5.26 8.48
CA VAL A 93 3.84 -5.27 7.73
C VAL A 93 3.79 -4.26 6.58
N LEU A 94 2.71 -4.24 5.81
CA LEU A 94 2.49 -3.28 4.72
C LEU A 94 2.55 -1.84 5.23
N LEU A 95 1.88 -1.54 6.34
CA LEU A 95 1.88 -0.22 6.95
C LEU A 95 3.29 0.18 7.42
N GLY A 96 3.98 -0.70 8.13
CA GLY A 96 5.35 -0.47 8.60
C GLY A 96 6.31 -0.22 7.44
N ALA A 97 6.28 -1.06 6.40
CA ALA A 97 7.09 -0.91 5.20
C ALA A 97 6.80 0.42 4.48
N THR A 98 5.53 0.81 4.38
CA THR A 98 5.13 2.09 3.76
C THR A 98 5.66 3.29 4.54
N ILE A 99 5.59 3.26 5.88
CA ILE A 99 6.11 4.33 6.74
C ILE A 99 7.64 4.43 6.62
N VAL A 100 8.34 3.30 6.76
CA VAL A 100 9.80 3.23 6.64
C VAL A 100 10.25 3.68 5.26
N GLY A 101 9.58 3.24 4.20
CA GLY A 101 9.85 3.65 2.82
C GLY A 101 9.68 5.15 2.63
N GLY A 102 8.60 5.73 3.15
CA GLY A 102 8.36 7.17 3.08
C GLY A 102 9.40 8.02 3.82
N ILE A 103 9.85 7.56 4.99
CA ILE A 103 10.92 8.24 5.76
C ILE A 103 12.25 8.19 4.99
N ASN A 104 12.62 7.02 4.48
CA ASN A 104 13.89 6.85 3.77
C ASN A 104 13.89 7.55 2.41
N LEU A 105 12.75 7.62 1.72
CA LEU A 105 12.63 8.39 0.48
C LEU A 105 12.91 9.88 0.73
N ARG A 106 12.37 10.46 1.81
CA ARG A 106 12.66 11.84 2.22
C ARG A 106 14.15 12.07 2.50
N LYS A 107 14.84 11.10 3.11
CA LYS A 107 16.29 11.18 3.34
C LYS A 107 17.08 11.06 2.04
N ALA A 108 16.65 10.19 1.12
CA ALA A 108 17.25 10.04 -0.20
C ALA A 108 17.18 11.33 -1.03
N HIS A 109 16.10 12.11 -0.89
CA HIS A 109 16.03 13.46 -1.48
C HIS A 109 17.14 14.40 -0.96
N GLY A 110 17.60 14.21 0.28
CA GLY A 110 18.71 14.97 0.85
C GLY A 110 20.10 14.48 0.44
N GLY A 111 20.20 13.54 -0.52
CA GLY A 111 21.47 13.01 -1.01
C GLY A 111 21.94 11.70 -0.35
N ASP A 112 21.16 11.14 0.59
CA ASP A 112 21.49 9.87 1.25
C ASP A 112 21.21 8.67 0.33
N ALA A 113 22.25 8.18 -0.35
CA ALA A 113 22.16 7.05 -1.27
C ALA A 113 21.72 5.75 -0.57
N GLU A 114 22.15 5.53 0.68
CA GLU A 114 21.79 4.32 1.45
C GLU A 114 20.32 4.36 1.87
N ALA A 115 19.79 5.53 2.20
CA ALA A 115 18.35 5.71 2.39
C ALA A 115 17.56 5.39 1.10
N GLY A 116 18.08 5.75 -0.07
CA GLY A 116 17.47 5.37 -1.36
C GLY A 116 17.32 3.85 -1.51
N ARG A 117 18.38 3.09 -1.19
CA ARG A 117 18.35 1.62 -1.21
C ARG A 117 17.32 1.06 -0.23
N ARG A 118 17.29 1.58 1.00
CA ARG A 118 16.33 1.16 2.04
C ARG A 118 14.88 1.44 1.65
N ALA A 119 14.62 2.59 1.00
CA ALA A 119 13.31 2.92 0.47
C ALA A 119 12.85 1.92 -0.61
N GLY A 120 13.77 1.50 -1.49
CA GLY A 120 13.50 0.45 -2.50
C GLY A 120 13.12 -0.89 -1.88
N ILE A 121 13.89 -1.37 -0.89
CA ILE A 121 13.59 -2.62 -0.17
C ILE A 121 12.23 -2.52 0.53
N ALA A 122 11.96 -1.41 1.22
CA ALA A 122 10.68 -1.18 1.87
C ALA A 122 9.51 -1.22 0.87
N GLY A 123 9.70 -0.68 -0.34
CA GLY A 123 8.72 -0.78 -1.43
C GLY A 123 8.46 -2.22 -1.89
N GLN A 124 9.50 -3.04 -2.02
CA GLN A 124 9.37 -4.45 -2.38
C GLN A 124 8.64 -5.24 -1.29
N VAL A 125 9.00 -5.02 -0.03
CA VAL A 125 8.31 -5.64 1.12
C VAL A 125 6.84 -5.22 1.17
N ALA A 126 6.53 -3.95 0.94
CA ALA A 126 5.16 -3.47 0.85
C ALA A 126 4.38 -4.16 -0.29
N GLY A 127 4.97 -4.27 -1.49
CA GLY A 127 4.34 -4.96 -2.62
C GLY A 127 4.05 -6.44 -2.34
N LEU A 128 5.00 -7.16 -1.76
CA LEU A 128 4.82 -8.57 -1.37
C LEU A 128 3.78 -8.73 -0.25
N ALA A 129 3.82 -7.86 0.77
CA ALA A 129 2.85 -7.87 1.86
C ALA A 129 1.44 -7.59 1.33
N LEU A 130 1.29 -6.67 0.38
CA LEU A 130 0.01 -6.39 -0.28
C LEU A 130 -0.52 -7.62 -1.04
N ALA A 131 0.30 -8.27 -1.87
CA ALA A 131 -0.10 -9.46 -2.61
C ALA A 131 -0.54 -10.60 -1.67
N ALA A 132 0.24 -10.85 -0.61
CA ALA A 132 -0.11 -11.83 0.41
C ALA A 132 -1.38 -11.44 1.20
N THR A 133 -1.61 -10.14 1.42
CA THR A 133 -2.84 -9.62 2.06
C THR A 133 -4.06 -9.92 1.20
N VAL A 134 -3.96 -9.74 -0.13
CA VAL A 134 -5.05 -10.09 -1.06
C VAL A 134 -5.31 -11.59 -1.05
N LEU A 135 -4.26 -12.41 -1.14
CA LEU A 135 -4.40 -13.88 -1.11
C LEU A 135 -5.04 -14.38 0.19
N SER A 136 -4.56 -13.92 1.34
CA SER A 136 -5.13 -14.28 2.64
C SER A 136 -6.56 -13.77 2.82
N ALA A 137 -6.92 -12.62 2.21
CA ALA A 137 -8.29 -12.14 2.20
C ALA A 137 -9.25 -13.07 1.44
N VAL A 138 -8.80 -13.67 0.34
CA VAL A 138 -9.61 -14.68 -0.38
C VAL A 138 -9.93 -15.84 0.55
N PHE A 139 -8.95 -16.39 1.24
CA PHE A 139 -9.18 -17.52 2.17
C PHE A 139 -9.94 -17.13 3.45
N ALA A 140 -9.85 -15.88 3.89
CA ALA A 140 -10.56 -15.40 5.08
C ALA A 140 -12.07 -15.26 4.86
N PHE A 141 -12.50 -15.00 3.62
CA PHE A 141 -13.87 -14.61 3.28
C PHE A 141 -14.53 -15.46 2.19
N ASN A 142 -13.92 -16.59 1.80
CA ASN A 142 -14.55 -17.62 0.97
C ASN A 142 -15.48 -18.51 1.80
#